data_AF-A0A932NYY9-F1
#
_entry.id   AF-A0A932NYY9-F1
#
_cell.length_a   1.000
_cell.length_b   1.000
_cell.length_c   1.000
_cell.angle_alpha   90.00
_cell.angle_beta   90.00
_cell.angle_gamma   90.00
#
_symmetry.space_group_name_H-M   'P 1'
#
loop_
_entity.id
_entity.type
_entity.pdbx_description
1 polymer ?
#
loop_
_entity_poly.entity_id
_entity_poly.type
_entity_poly.pdbx_seq_one_letter_code
_entity_poly.pdbx_strand_id
1 'polypeptide(L)'
;MSFSKSLRRIVRWIVILFCIWHGSAIAFYSLPPDTESATLNEIRRVTIRLFRPYMLATSQWQQWNLFAPNPLRRVVRYVIQVRQANTWKTIAVLDSGTIEWWRDADELKLLRRLEDGEEYWYPVRNRYLEEFCMQHTIRRDTPIRLVYHYYVIPRNDHPMPLSWWKSWGPEWKKKVGAQTVCPPRQEANAGPRDTSAHAQVSLAEPGEAGSPSMFAISFYRPMFSLSAKSGTP
;
A
#
# COMPACT_ATOMS: atom_id res chain seq x y z
N MET A 1 -29.41 -29.80 37.04
CA MET A 1 -28.27 -29.50 36.13
C MET A 1 -28.66 -28.55 34.97
N SER A 2 -29.17 -27.33 35.26
CA SER A 2 -29.53 -26.34 34.21
C SER A 2 -28.50 -25.20 34.04
N PHE A 3 -27.65 -24.99 35.05
CA PHE A 3 -26.69 -23.88 35.13
C PHE A 3 -25.68 -23.84 33.97
N SER A 4 -25.26 -25.01 33.48
CA SER A 4 -24.30 -25.16 32.37
C SER A 4 -24.81 -24.60 31.04
N LYS A 5 -26.12 -24.72 30.76
CA LYS A 5 -26.71 -24.24 29.51
C LYS A 5 -26.84 -22.72 29.47
N SER A 6 -27.21 -22.11 30.60
CA SER A 6 -27.33 -20.65 30.73
C SER A 6 -25.95 -19.98 30.64
N LEU A 7 -24.96 -20.50 31.38
CA LEU A 7 -23.58 -20.00 31.34
C LEU A 7 -23.00 -20.05 29.92
N ARG A 8 -23.21 -21.16 29.20
CA ARG A 8 -22.73 -21.30 27.81
C ARG A 8 -23.36 -20.27 26.86
N ARG A 9 -24.64 -19.93 27.04
CA ARG A 9 -25.30 -18.88 26.26
C ARG A 9 -24.71 -17.50 26.56
N ILE A 10 -24.49 -17.18 27.84
CA ILE A 10 -23.88 -15.90 28.25
C ILE A 10 -22.47 -15.77 27.66
N VAL A 11 -21.63 -16.79 27.82
CA VAL A 11 -20.26 -16.78 27.25
C VAL A 11 -20.30 -16.59 25.74
N ARG A 12 -21.20 -17.27 25.02
CA ARG A 12 -21.36 -17.09 23.57
C ARG A 12 -21.68 -15.64 23.20
N TRP A 13 -22.60 -15.00 23.92
CA TRP A 13 -22.94 -13.59 23.68
C TRP A 13 -21.77 -12.66 23.97
N ILE A 14 -21.04 -12.89 25.06
CA ILE A 14 -19.83 -12.11 25.40
C ILE A 14 -18.80 -12.19 24.27
N VAL A 15 -18.55 -13.39 23.74
CA VAL A 15 -17.61 -13.58 22.62
C VAL A 15 -18.08 -12.84 21.38
N ILE A 16 -19.37 -12.94 21.01
CA ILE A 16 -19.92 -12.24 19.84
C ILE A 16 -19.78 -10.71 20.00
N LEU A 17 -20.16 -10.17 21.16
CA LEU A 17 -20.05 -8.74 21.46
C LEU A 17 -18.60 -8.28 21.42
N PHE A 18 -17.68 -9.08 21.98
CA PHE A 18 -16.26 -8.81 21.92
C PHE A 18 -15.76 -8.77 20.47
N CYS A 19 -16.13 -9.73 19.63
CA CYS A 19 -15.72 -9.76 18.22
C CYS A 19 -16.24 -8.53 17.44
N ILE A 20 -17.50 -8.14 17.64
CA ILE A 20 -18.09 -6.96 16.99
C ILE A 20 -17.37 -5.69 17.47
N TRP A 21 -17.16 -5.56 18.78
CA TRP A 21 -16.46 -4.42 19.36
C TRP A 21 -15.01 -4.33 18.88
N HIS A 22 -14.29 -5.45 18.84
CA HIS A 22 -12.92 -5.54 18.34
C HIS A 22 -12.82 -5.16 16.86
N GLY A 23 -13.69 -5.73 16.01
CA GLY A 23 -13.76 -5.38 14.60
C GLY A 23 -14.06 -3.90 14.37
N SER A 24 -14.95 -3.33 15.18
CA SER A 24 -15.27 -1.89 15.16
C SER A 24 -14.07 -1.05 15.60
N ALA A 25 -13.38 -1.45 16.68
CA ALA A 25 -12.18 -0.77 17.17
C ALA A 25 -11.07 -0.72 16.11
N ILE A 26 -10.82 -1.85 15.43
CA ILE A 26 -9.88 -1.92 14.31
C ILE A 26 -10.33 -0.99 13.17
N ALA A 27 -11.59 -1.10 12.74
CA ALA A 27 -12.10 -0.31 11.63
C ALA A 27 -11.98 1.19 11.88
N PHE A 28 -12.36 1.67 13.08
CA PHE A 28 -12.26 3.08 13.44
C PHE A 28 -10.81 3.54 13.62
N TYR A 29 -9.93 2.71 14.19
CA TYR A 29 -8.52 3.05 14.36
C TYR A 29 -7.79 3.15 13.01
N SER A 30 -8.23 2.36 12.02
CA SER A 30 -7.68 2.36 10.66
C SER A 30 -8.23 3.48 9.77
N LEU A 31 -9.10 4.36 10.26
CA LEU A 31 -9.57 5.51 9.47
C LEU A 31 -8.41 6.48 9.18
N PRO A 32 -8.22 6.90 7.91
CA PRO A 32 -7.12 7.75 7.53
C PRO A 32 -7.26 9.15 8.14
N PRO A 33 -6.13 9.85 8.38
CA PRO A 33 -6.14 11.21 8.88
C PRO A 33 -6.66 12.25 7.90
N ASP A 34 -6.63 11.94 6.61
CA ASP A 34 -6.79 12.93 5.56
C ASP A 34 -8.17 12.85 4.88
N THR A 35 -9.19 12.37 5.60
CA THR A 35 -10.56 12.41 5.05
C THR A 35 -11.04 13.86 4.94
N GLU A 36 -11.45 14.29 3.74
CA GLU A 36 -11.93 15.67 3.49
C GLU A 36 -13.21 16.01 4.29
N SER A 37 -13.97 15.00 4.71
CA SER A 37 -15.21 15.20 5.47
C SER A 37 -14.95 15.53 6.94
N ALA A 38 -15.42 16.69 7.38
CA ALA A 38 -15.35 17.14 8.77
C ALA A 38 -15.99 16.15 9.77
N THR A 39 -17.07 15.46 9.37
CA THR A 39 -17.78 14.48 10.20
C THR A 39 -16.94 13.25 10.51
N LEU A 40 -16.24 12.68 9.51
CA LEU A 40 -15.36 11.54 9.74
C LEU A 40 -14.16 11.92 10.62
N ASN A 41 -13.64 13.14 10.47
CA ASN A 41 -12.55 13.62 11.32
C ASN A 41 -12.96 13.74 12.80
N GLU A 42 -14.20 14.19 13.07
CA GLU A 42 -14.69 14.28 14.45
C GLU A 42 -14.96 12.89 15.05
N ILE A 43 -15.60 12.00 14.28
CA ILE A 43 -15.80 10.60 14.68
C ILE A 43 -14.45 9.97 15.01
N ARG A 44 -13.46 10.14 14.14
CA ARG A 44 -12.10 9.64 14.31
C ARG A 44 -11.44 10.19 15.58
N ARG A 45 -11.58 11.49 15.87
CA ARG A 45 -11.00 12.11 17.07
C ARG A 45 -11.53 11.43 18.35
N VAL A 46 -12.83 11.20 18.42
CA VAL A 46 -13.48 10.55 19.57
C VAL A 46 -13.10 9.07 19.64
N THR A 47 -13.19 8.34 18.53
CA THR A 47 -12.93 6.89 18.49
C THR A 47 -11.46 6.57 18.74
N ILE A 48 -10.51 7.34 18.20
CA ILE A 48 -9.08 7.17 18.51
C ILE A 48 -8.85 7.34 20.00
N ARG A 49 -9.43 8.35 20.65
CA ARG A 49 -9.24 8.57 22.08
C ARG A 49 -9.74 7.36 22.91
N LEU A 50 -10.86 6.76 22.50
CA LEU A 50 -11.46 5.62 23.18
C LEU A 50 -10.70 4.31 22.93
N PHE A 51 -10.36 4.02 21.67
CA PHE A 51 -9.79 2.73 21.28
C PHE A 51 -8.26 2.68 21.35
N ARG A 52 -7.54 3.82 21.29
CA ARG A 52 -6.08 3.86 21.31
C ARG A 52 -5.43 3.06 22.44
N PRO A 53 -5.82 3.15 23.73
CA PRO A 53 -5.16 2.37 24.78
C PRO A 53 -5.35 0.86 24.57
N TYR A 54 -6.55 0.43 24.18
CA TYR A 54 -6.84 -0.95 23.84
C TYR A 54 -6.03 -1.44 22.62
N MET A 55 -6.02 -0.65 21.55
CA MET A 55 -5.30 -0.95 20.32
C MET A 55 -3.80 -1.02 20.58
N LEU A 56 -3.21 -0.11 21.37
CA LEU A 56 -1.79 -0.16 21.71
C LEU A 56 -1.42 -1.34 22.60
N ALA A 57 -2.31 -1.74 23.52
CA ALA A 57 -2.10 -2.90 24.37
C ALA A 57 -2.21 -4.22 23.58
N THR A 58 -3.14 -4.30 22.64
CA THR A 58 -3.39 -5.51 21.84
C THR A 58 -2.58 -5.57 20.55
N SER A 59 -2.13 -4.46 19.98
CA SER A 59 -1.25 -4.43 18.80
C SER A 59 0.12 -5.02 19.07
N GLN A 60 0.56 -5.05 20.33
CA GLN A 60 1.77 -5.77 20.73
C GLN A 60 1.63 -7.30 20.55
N TRP A 61 0.40 -7.83 20.62
CA TRP A 61 0.12 -9.25 20.38
C TRP A 61 0.13 -9.62 18.90
N GLN A 62 -0.06 -8.65 18.00
CA GLN A 62 0.13 -8.84 16.56
C GLN A 62 1.61 -8.72 16.16
N GLN A 63 2.54 -9.19 17.00
CA GLN A 63 3.99 -9.22 16.78
C GLN A 63 4.35 -8.90 15.34
N TRP A 64 4.68 -7.63 15.08
CA TRP A 64 5.07 -7.19 13.74
C TRP A 64 6.30 -7.96 13.20
N ASN A 65 6.99 -8.69 14.08
CA ASN A 65 8.01 -9.68 13.76
C ASN A 65 7.53 -10.86 12.90
N LEU A 66 6.23 -11.19 12.88
CA LEU A 66 5.71 -12.28 12.06
C LEU A 66 5.67 -11.94 10.56
N PHE A 67 5.71 -10.65 10.20
CA PHE A 67 5.60 -10.18 8.81
C PHE A 67 6.86 -9.46 8.28
N ALA A 68 7.82 -9.11 9.14
CA ALA A 68 9.19 -8.82 8.74
C ALA A 68 10.11 -8.93 9.98
N PRO A 69 11.28 -9.58 9.92
CA PRO A 69 12.17 -9.71 11.08
C PRO A 69 12.82 -8.39 11.55
N ASN A 70 12.58 -7.26 10.85
CA ASN A 70 13.01 -5.91 11.23
C ASN A 70 12.11 -4.83 10.57
N PRO A 71 10.80 -4.74 10.87
CA PRO A 71 9.88 -3.93 10.07
C PRO A 71 10.06 -2.42 10.23
N LEU A 72 10.58 -1.96 11.37
CA LEU A 72 10.46 -0.57 11.81
C LEU A 72 11.76 0.24 11.74
N ARG A 73 12.88 -0.39 11.38
CA ARG A 73 14.17 0.31 11.49
C ARG A 73 14.43 1.26 10.33
N ARG A 74 13.87 1.02 9.16
CA ARG A 74 14.16 1.82 7.96
C ARG A 74 12.91 2.56 7.51
N VAL A 75 13.02 3.88 7.43
CA VAL A 75 11.99 4.73 6.83
C VAL A 75 12.47 5.08 5.44
N VAL A 76 11.64 4.81 4.44
CA VAL A 76 11.95 5.01 3.02
C VAL A 76 10.85 5.84 2.37
N ARG A 77 11.27 6.74 1.49
CA ARG A 77 10.45 7.51 0.57
C ARG A 77 10.92 7.19 -0.84
N TYR A 78 9.99 6.83 -1.71
CA TYR A 78 10.29 6.56 -3.11
C TYR A 78 10.04 7.83 -3.90
N VAL A 79 10.97 8.22 -4.76
CA VAL A 79 10.91 9.47 -5.52
C VAL A 79 11.11 9.15 -6.99
N ILE A 80 10.17 9.58 -7.82
CA ILE A 80 10.30 9.48 -9.27
C ILE A 80 10.80 10.80 -9.80
N GLN A 81 11.90 10.72 -10.55
CA GLN A 81 12.54 11.87 -11.16
C GLN A 81 12.63 11.70 -12.67
N VAL A 82 12.45 12.80 -13.40
CA VAL A 82 12.65 12.87 -14.84
C VAL A 82 13.73 13.88 -15.16
N ARG A 83 14.47 13.63 -16.25
CA ARG A 83 15.50 14.56 -16.71
C ARG A 83 14.88 15.59 -17.65
N GLN A 84 14.88 16.86 -17.25
CA GLN A 84 14.41 17.99 -18.04
C GLN A 84 15.51 19.07 -18.09
N ALA A 85 15.82 19.57 -19.29
CA ALA A 85 16.87 20.58 -19.49
C ALA A 85 18.18 20.23 -18.75
N ASN A 86 18.62 18.98 -18.90
CA ASN A 86 19.82 18.42 -18.25
C ASN A 86 19.78 18.30 -16.71
N THR A 87 18.66 18.62 -16.06
CA THR A 87 18.49 18.52 -14.60
C THR A 87 17.47 17.45 -14.22
N TRP A 88 17.68 16.77 -13.09
CA TRP A 88 16.71 15.82 -12.56
C TRP A 88 15.66 16.55 -11.73
N LYS A 89 14.43 16.54 -12.19
CA LYS A 89 13.29 17.12 -11.47
C LYS A 89 12.44 16.01 -10.87
N THR A 90 12.07 16.17 -9.61
CA THR A 90 11.09 15.30 -8.94
C THR A 90 9.71 15.58 -9.50
N ILE A 91 9.02 14.52 -9.93
CA ILE A 91 7.64 14.62 -10.43
C ILE A 91 6.63 13.91 -9.54
N ALA A 92 7.08 12.93 -8.76
CA ALA A 92 6.27 12.29 -7.75
C ALA A 92 7.14 11.89 -6.56
N VAL A 93 6.59 12.09 -5.38
CA VAL A 93 7.03 11.44 -4.14
C VAL A 93 5.98 10.39 -3.85
N LEU A 94 6.38 9.15 -3.60
CA LEU A 94 5.53 8.02 -3.30
C LEU A 94 5.78 7.65 -1.83
N ASP A 95 4.92 8.14 -0.95
CA ASP A 95 4.87 7.84 0.47
C ASP A 95 3.42 7.71 0.93
N SER A 96 3.20 7.44 2.21
CA SER A 96 1.87 7.26 2.78
C SER A 96 1.00 8.53 2.78
N GLY A 97 1.59 9.70 2.53
CA GLY A 97 0.86 10.97 2.44
C GLY A 97 0.50 11.36 1.01
N THR A 98 1.17 10.79 0.00
CA THR A 98 0.92 11.10 -1.41
C THR A 98 0.15 10.01 -2.15
N ILE A 99 0.23 8.76 -1.69
CA ILE A 99 -0.55 7.65 -2.25
C ILE A 99 -1.92 7.62 -1.56
N GLU A 100 -2.96 7.37 -2.35
CA GLU A 100 -4.32 7.14 -1.84
C GLU A 100 -4.30 6.03 -0.77
N TRP A 101 -4.93 6.28 0.38
CA TRP A 101 -4.88 5.38 1.54
C TRP A 101 -5.37 3.95 1.26
N TRP A 102 -6.25 3.75 0.27
CA TRP A 102 -6.72 2.40 -0.09
C TRP A 102 -5.72 1.64 -0.97
N ARG A 103 -4.69 2.32 -1.49
CA ARG A 103 -3.62 1.76 -2.33
C ARG A 103 -2.25 1.79 -1.66
N ASP A 104 -2.10 2.56 -0.58
CA ASP A 104 -0.82 2.82 0.05
C ASP A 104 -0.07 1.53 0.43
N ALA A 105 -0.79 0.57 1.02
CA ALA A 105 -0.22 -0.67 1.51
C ALA A 105 0.28 -1.54 0.37
N ASP A 106 -0.48 -1.64 -0.73
CA ASP A 106 -0.12 -2.46 -1.87
C ASP A 106 1.04 -1.84 -2.66
N GLU A 107 0.96 -0.54 -2.92
CA GLU A 107 1.97 0.21 -3.69
C GLU A 107 3.30 0.26 -2.92
N LEU A 108 3.29 0.60 -1.62
CA LEU A 108 4.51 0.67 -0.81
C LEU A 108 5.10 -0.72 -0.54
N LYS A 109 4.29 -1.76 -0.39
CA LYS A 109 4.79 -3.15 -0.30
C LYS A 109 5.43 -3.59 -1.60
N LEU A 110 4.83 -3.25 -2.76
CA LEU A 110 5.41 -3.54 -4.06
C LEU A 110 6.77 -2.85 -4.21
N LEU A 111 6.84 -1.55 -3.95
CA LEU A 111 8.07 -0.77 -4.03
C LEU A 111 9.16 -1.31 -3.10
N ARG A 112 8.79 -1.74 -1.90
CA ARG A 112 9.71 -2.40 -0.97
C ARG A 112 10.22 -3.73 -1.50
N ARG A 113 9.35 -4.59 -2.07
CA ARG A 113 9.77 -5.85 -2.69
C ARG A 113 10.72 -5.63 -3.87
N LEU A 114 10.43 -4.61 -4.69
CA LEU A 114 11.28 -4.22 -5.82
C LEU A 114 12.65 -3.73 -5.36
N GLU A 115 12.71 -3.07 -4.21
CA GLU A 115 13.96 -2.61 -3.62
C GLU A 115 14.77 -3.76 -2.99
N ASP A 116 14.13 -4.60 -2.19
CA ASP A 116 14.76 -5.70 -1.44
C ASP A 116 15.34 -6.77 -2.37
N GLY A 117 14.77 -6.92 -3.56
CA GLY A 117 15.16 -7.94 -4.51
C GLY A 117 16.41 -7.66 -5.36
N GLU A 118 17.16 -6.62 -5.02
CA GLU A 118 18.44 -6.27 -5.65
C GLU A 118 18.39 -6.28 -7.21
N GLU A 119 19.43 -6.78 -7.87
CA GLU A 119 19.59 -6.74 -9.33
C GLU A 119 18.53 -7.59 -10.06
N TYR A 120 18.05 -8.67 -9.44
CA TYR A 120 17.09 -9.58 -10.06
C TYR A 120 15.77 -8.88 -10.46
N TRP A 121 15.32 -7.88 -9.69
CA TRP A 121 14.10 -7.13 -9.99
C TRP A 121 14.34 -5.88 -10.85
N TYR A 122 15.56 -5.67 -11.38
CA TYR A 122 15.85 -4.51 -12.23
C TYR A 122 14.90 -4.39 -13.44
N PRO A 123 14.58 -5.47 -14.21
CA PRO A 123 13.63 -5.38 -15.32
C PRO A 123 12.23 -4.97 -14.88
N VAL A 124 11.77 -5.47 -13.72
CA VAL A 124 10.44 -5.14 -13.18
C VAL A 124 10.38 -3.69 -12.72
N ARG A 125 11.48 -3.16 -12.15
CA ARG A 125 11.59 -1.73 -11.81
C ARG A 125 11.57 -0.84 -13.04
N ASN A 126 12.19 -1.25 -14.13
CA ASN A 126 12.09 -0.53 -15.41
C ASN A 126 10.66 -0.55 -15.94
N ARG A 127 10.00 -1.70 -15.91
CA ARG A 127 8.60 -1.82 -16.32
C ARG A 127 7.69 -0.93 -15.49
N TYR A 128 7.90 -0.87 -14.18
CA TYR A 128 7.19 0.03 -13.29
C TYR A 128 7.35 1.51 -13.71
N LEU A 129 8.58 1.94 -14.04
CA LEU A 129 8.84 3.30 -14.52
C LEU A 129 8.20 3.57 -15.90
N GLU A 130 8.19 2.60 -16.81
CA GLU A 130 7.51 2.71 -18.11
C GLU A 130 6.01 2.90 -17.93
N GLU A 131 5.38 2.10 -17.06
CA GLU A 131 3.96 2.23 -16.73
C GLU A 131 3.65 3.58 -16.08
N PHE A 132 4.56 4.07 -15.22
CA PHE A 132 4.45 5.39 -14.65
C PHE A 132 4.48 6.49 -15.72
N CYS A 133 5.38 6.40 -16.71
CA CYS A 133 5.44 7.33 -17.84
C CYS A 133 4.13 7.36 -18.63
N MET A 134 3.53 6.18 -18.89
CA MET A 134 2.28 6.07 -19.62
C MET A 134 1.10 6.70 -18.86
N GLN A 135 1.03 6.47 -17.56
CA GLN A 135 -0.05 7.01 -16.71
C GLN A 135 0.02 8.53 -16.56
N HIS A 136 1.22 9.11 -16.52
CA HIS A 136 1.44 10.54 -16.29
C HIS A 136 1.71 11.35 -17.57
N THR A 137 1.50 10.74 -18.75
CA THR A 137 1.71 11.38 -20.06
C THR A 137 3.10 12.04 -20.19
N ILE A 138 4.13 11.40 -19.66
CA ILE A 138 5.50 11.91 -19.72
C ILE A 138 6.00 11.82 -21.16
N ARG A 139 6.74 12.84 -21.63
CA ARG A 139 7.25 12.89 -23.01
C ARG A 139 8.12 11.66 -23.31
N ARG A 140 7.96 11.10 -24.52
CA ARG A 140 8.79 10.02 -25.06
C ARG A 140 10.28 10.38 -24.96
N ASP A 141 11.12 9.35 -24.86
CA ASP A 141 12.58 9.46 -24.80
C ASP A 141 13.11 10.30 -23.61
N THR A 142 12.26 10.58 -22.61
CA THR A 142 12.67 11.30 -21.40
C THR A 142 13.31 10.30 -20.43
N PRO A 143 14.57 10.53 -20.01
CA PRO A 143 15.18 9.71 -18.96
C PRO A 143 14.39 9.84 -17.65
N ILE A 144 14.03 8.71 -17.07
CA ILE A 144 13.28 8.60 -15.83
C ILE A 144 14.04 7.69 -14.86
N ARG A 145 13.99 8.00 -13.57
CA ARG A 145 14.58 7.15 -12.54
C ARG A 145 13.74 7.10 -11.28
N LEU A 146 13.80 5.94 -10.64
CA LEU A 146 13.28 5.68 -9.30
C LEU A 146 14.42 5.87 -8.31
N VAL A 147 14.22 6.72 -7.31
CA VAL A 147 15.21 7.05 -6.29
C VAL A 147 14.64 6.71 -4.91
N TYR A 148 15.44 6.07 -4.08
CA TYR A 148 15.11 5.75 -2.69
C TYR A 148 15.77 6.79 -1.79
N HIS A 149 14.99 7.56 -1.06
CA HIS A 149 15.45 8.39 0.05
C HIS A 149 15.12 7.65 1.33
N TYR A 150 16.10 7.33 2.15
CA TYR A 150 15.85 6.56 3.36
C TYR A 150 16.76 6.95 4.50
N TYR A 151 16.31 6.71 5.73
CA TYR A 151 17.16 6.73 6.91
C TYR A 151 16.88 5.48 7.74
N VAL A 152 17.84 5.14 8.60
CA VAL A 152 17.74 3.99 9.50
C VAL A 152 17.69 4.53 10.92
N ILE A 153 16.61 4.24 11.63
CA ILE A 153 16.49 4.50 13.06
C ILE A 153 17.62 3.73 13.75
N PRO A 154 18.46 4.40 14.55
CA PRO A 154 19.58 3.75 15.22
C PRO A 154 19.07 2.68 16.18
N ARG A 155 19.80 1.58 16.24
CA ARG A 155 19.59 0.52 17.21
C ARG A 155 20.59 0.76 18.33
N ASN A 156 20.13 1.38 19.41
CA ASN A 156 20.94 1.58 20.61
C ASN A 156 20.84 0.32 21.48
N ASP A 157 21.94 -0.05 22.13
CA ASP A 157 21.98 -1.24 22.99
C ASP A 157 21.13 -1.08 24.26
N HIS A 158 20.79 0.16 24.61
CA HIS A 158 19.95 0.54 25.73
C HIS A 158 18.86 1.52 25.30
N PRO A 159 17.71 1.58 26.01
CA PRO A 159 16.68 2.58 25.76
C PRO A 159 17.23 3.99 25.95
N MET A 160 17.05 4.85 24.95
CA MET A 160 17.50 6.25 25.03
C MET A 160 16.45 7.13 25.72
N PRO A 161 16.88 8.15 26.49
CA PRO A 161 15.95 9.09 27.11
C PRO A 161 15.21 9.92 26.06
N LEU A 162 14.03 10.45 26.43
CA LEU A 162 13.21 11.27 25.54
C LEU A 162 13.94 12.50 24.99
N SER A 163 14.82 13.11 25.78
CA SER A 163 15.65 14.25 25.35
C SER A 163 16.52 13.92 24.16
N TRP A 164 17.13 12.73 24.15
CA TRP A 164 17.97 12.26 23.05
C TRP A 164 17.14 12.11 21.77
N TRP A 165 15.96 11.47 21.86
CA TRP A 165 15.05 11.33 20.72
C TRP A 165 14.54 12.66 20.17
N LYS A 166 14.33 13.66 21.04
CA LYS A 166 13.95 15.02 20.61
C LYS A 166 15.07 15.74 19.86
N SER A 167 16.33 15.49 20.23
CA SER A 167 17.51 16.05 19.55
C SER A 167 17.98 15.25 18.33
N TRP A 168 17.56 13.98 18.23
CA TRP A 168 17.99 13.11 17.15
C TRP A 168 17.35 13.53 15.82
N GLY A 169 18.19 13.70 14.81
CA GLY A 169 17.78 13.97 13.43
C GLY A 169 18.11 12.77 12.53
N PRO A 170 17.24 12.44 11.54
CA PRO A 170 17.52 11.37 10.60
C PRO A 170 18.62 11.77 9.60
N GLU A 171 19.61 10.89 9.42
CA GLU A 171 20.58 11.00 8.33
C GLU A 171 19.99 10.38 7.06
N TRP A 172 19.51 11.23 6.14
CA TRP A 172 18.91 10.78 4.89
C TRP A 172 19.98 10.35 3.88
N LYS A 173 19.86 9.10 3.44
CA LYS A 173 20.66 8.50 2.37
C LYS A 173 19.85 8.45 1.08
N LYS A 174 20.56 8.52 -0.04
CA LYS A 174 19.98 8.47 -1.38
C LYS A 174 20.58 7.30 -2.16
N LYS A 175 19.71 6.48 -2.77
CA LYS A 175 20.11 5.38 -3.67
C LYS A 175 19.27 5.46 -4.94
N VAL A 176 19.89 5.33 -6.11
CA VAL A 176 19.14 5.16 -7.37
C VAL A 176 18.75 3.69 -7.45
N GLY A 177 17.44 3.44 -7.56
CA GLY A 177 16.89 2.10 -7.66
C GLY A 177 16.99 1.59 -9.08
N ALA A 178 16.36 2.29 -10.02
CA ALA A 178 16.36 1.97 -11.42
C ALA A 178 16.34 3.24 -12.25
N GLN A 179 16.86 3.15 -13.48
CA GLN A 179 16.85 4.22 -14.44
C GLN A 179 16.56 3.65 -15.82
N THR A 180 15.60 4.25 -16.51
CA THR A 180 15.21 3.88 -17.87
C THR A 180 14.85 5.14 -18.65
N VAL A 181 14.35 4.96 -19.86
CA VAL A 181 13.83 6.00 -20.73
C VAL A 181 12.35 5.73 -20.95
N CYS A 182 11.51 6.78 -20.91
CA CYS A 182 10.08 6.60 -21.17
C CYS A 182 9.87 6.03 -22.58
N PRO A 183 9.06 4.96 -22.72
CA PRO A 183 8.88 4.28 -23.99
C PRO A 183 8.16 5.19 -24.99
N PRO A 184 8.26 4.91 -26.30
CA PRO A 184 7.38 5.54 -27.26
C PRO A 184 5.93 5.23 -26.85
N ARG A 185 5.05 6.23 -26.90
CA ARG A 185 3.61 6.00 -26.72
C ARG A 185 3.25 4.96 -27.76
N GLN A 186 2.83 3.78 -27.31
CA GLN A 186 2.17 2.83 -28.19
C GLN A 186 0.98 3.61 -28.73
N GLU A 187 1.09 4.09 -29.97
CA GLU A 187 -0.08 4.49 -30.73
C GLU A 187 -0.95 3.27 -30.65
N ALA A 188 -2.04 3.38 -29.88
CA ALA A 188 -2.95 2.29 -29.62
C ALA A 188 -3.20 1.68 -30.99
N ASN A 189 -2.67 0.47 -31.21
CA ASN A 189 -2.77 -0.16 -32.51
C ASN A 189 -4.27 -0.18 -32.78
N ALA A 190 -4.71 0.70 -33.69
CA ALA A 190 -6.02 0.68 -34.29
C ALA A 190 -6.04 -0.49 -35.28
N GLY A 191 -5.49 -1.63 -34.86
CA GLY A 191 -5.75 -2.90 -35.50
C GLY A 191 -7.25 -3.12 -35.37
N PRO A 192 -7.93 -3.53 -36.45
CA PRO A 192 -9.32 -3.91 -36.37
C PRO A 192 -9.43 -4.93 -35.24
N ARG A 193 -10.27 -4.62 -34.24
CA ARG A 193 -10.77 -5.67 -33.35
C ARG A 193 -11.57 -6.61 -34.24
N ASP A 194 -10.91 -7.64 -34.78
CA ASP A 194 -11.60 -8.81 -35.29
C ASP A 194 -12.36 -9.40 -34.10
N THR A 195 -13.62 -9.00 -33.98
CA THR A 195 -14.61 -9.56 -33.05
C THR A 195 -15.04 -10.97 -33.46
N SER A 196 -14.35 -11.61 -34.41
CA SER A 196 -14.67 -12.92 -34.98
C SER A 196 -13.65 -13.98 -34.60
N ALA A 197 -13.46 -14.18 -33.30
CA ALA A 197 -12.92 -15.44 -32.79
C ALA A 197 -13.75 -15.87 -31.59
N HIS A 198 -14.95 -16.36 -31.88
CA HIS A 198 -15.64 -17.29 -31.00
C HIS A 198 -14.77 -18.53 -30.87
N ALA A 199 -13.81 -18.51 -29.95
CA ALA A 199 -13.25 -19.75 -29.41
C ALA A 199 -14.39 -20.46 -28.68
N GLN A 200 -15.03 -21.40 -29.36
CA GLN A 200 -15.86 -22.42 -28.72
C GLN A 200 -14.95 -23.18 -27.75
N VAL A 201 -14.98 -22.78 -26.48
CA VAL A 201 -14.47 -23.61 -25.39
C VAL A 201 -15.48 -24.74 -25.25
N SER A 202 -15.18 -25.88 -25.89
CA SER A 202 -15.86 -27.15 -25.60
C SER A 202 -15.67 -27.46 -24.12
N LEU A 203 -16.76 -27.30 -23.37
CA LEU A 203 -16.92 -27.82 -22.02
C LEU A 203 -16.85 -29.35 -22.09
N ALA A 204 -15.70 -29.91 -21.72
CA ALA A 204 -15.63 -31.30 -21.30
C ALA A 204 -16.41 -31.42 -19.98
N GLU A 205 -17.34 -32.36 -19.93
CA GLU A 205 -18.16 -32.67 -18.75
C GLU A 205 -17.27 -33.06 -17.56
N PRO A 206 -17.45 -32.43 -16.38
CA PRO A 206 -16.83 -32.91 -15.15
C PRO A 206 -17.66 -34.05 -14.57
N GLY A 207 -17.02 -35.21 -14.40
CA GLY A 207 -17.55 -36.29 -13.57
C GLY A 207 -17.74 -35.83 -12.12
N GLU A 208 -18.91 -36.14 -11.57
CA GLU A 208 -19.26 -36.15 -10.14
C GLU A 208 -18.17 -36.89 -9.32
N ALA A 209 -17.79 -36.56 -8.09
CA ALA A 209 -18.41 -35.79 -7.02
C ALA A 209 -17.31 -35.31 -6.02
N GLY A 210 -17.48 -34.13 -5.42
CA GLY A 210 -16.65 -33.70 -4.28
C GLY A 210 -16.51 -32.18 -4.12
N SER A 211 -17.56 -31.52 -3.63
CA SER A 211 -17.66 -30.07 -3.31
C SER A 211 -17.05 -29.72 -1.93
N PRO A 212 -16.80 -28.45 -1.52
CA PRO A 212 -16.75 -27.15 -2.25
C PRO A 212 -15.34 -26.48 -2.20
N SER A 213 -14.87 -25.68 -3.19
CA SER A 213 -15.15 -24.23 -3.45
C SER A 213 -14.87 -23.32 -2.23
N MET A 214 -14.27 -22.10 -2.29
CA MET A 214 -13.84 -21.11 -3.29
C MET A 214 -12.83 -20.18 -2.55
N PHE A 215 -11.88 -19.47 -3.17
CA PHE A 215 -12.06 -18.14 -3.77
C PHE A 215 -10.87 -17.85 -4.71
N ALA A 216 -11.16 -17.55 -5.98
CA ALA A 216 -10.25 -16.82 -6.86
C ALA A 216 -10.81 -15.40 -7.00
N ILE A 217 -10.09 -14.41 -6.48
CA ILE A 217 -10.44 -12.99 -6.59
C ILE A 217 -9.83 -12.47 -7.89
N SER A 218 -10.68 -12.20 -8.88
CA SER A 218 -10.32 -11.46 -10.09
C SER A 218 -10.52 -9.96 -9.83
N PHE A 219 -9.44 -9.19 -9.87
CA PHE A 219 -9.50 -7.74 -9.70
C PHE A 219 -9.79 -7.06 -11.04
N TYR A 220 -11.04 -6.63 -11.21
CA TYR A 220 -11.40 -5.65 -12.23
C TYR A 220 -10.95 -4.26 -11.79
N ARG A 221 -10.13 -3.59 -12.62
CA ARG A 221 -9.67 -2.21 -12.43
C ARG A 221 -10.71 -1.25 -13.06
N PRO A 222 -11.29 -0.29 -12.31
CA PRO A 222 -11.98 0.82 -12.96
C PRO A 222 -10.96 1.89 -13.40
N MET A 223 -11.01 2.27 -14.69
CA MET A 223 -10.38 3.48 -15.20
C MET A 223 -11.13 4.69 -14.64
N PHE A 224 -10.49 5.48 -13.79
CA PHE A 224 -10.96 6.83 -13.47
C PHE A 224 -9.92 7.86 -13.92
N SER A 225 -10.43 8.86 -14.65
CA SER A 225 -9.70 9.99 -15.17
C SER A 225 -9.43 10.99 -14.04
N LEU A 226 -8.16 11.23 -13.72
CA LEU A 226 -7.74 12.28 -12.79
C LEU A 226 -7.77 13.63 -13.53
N SER A 227 -8.71 14.50 -13.14
CA SER A 227 -8.71 15.91 -13.52
C SER A 227 -7.71 16.66 -12.65
N ALA A 228 -6.61 17.11 -13.25
CA ALA A 228 -5.62 17.93 -12.58
C ALA A 228 -6.16 19.35 -12.35
N LYS A 229 -6.42 19.73 -11.10
CA LYS A 229 -6.57 21.14 -10.71
C LYS A 229 -5.19 21.78 -10.62
N SER A 230 -4.89 22.66 -11.56
CA SER A 230 -3.76 23.58 -11.49
C SER A 230 -4.04 24.67 -10.44
N GLY A 231 -3.45 24.54 -9.26
CA GLY A 231 -3.29 25.64 -8.33
C GLY A 231 -1.98 26.37 -8.63
N THR A 232 -2.08 27.53 -9.28
CA THR A 232 -1.01 28.55 -9.26
C THR A 232 -1.03 29.28 -7.90
N PRO A 233 0.13 29.83 -7.47
CA PRO A 233 0.37 30.31 -6.12
C PRO A 233 -0.50 31.50 -5.70
#